data_AF-A0A536TP50-F1
#
_entry.id   AF-A0A536TP50-F1
#
_cell.length_a   1.000
_cell.length_b   1.000
_cell.length_c   1.000
_cell.angle_alpha   90.00
_cell.angle_beta   90.00
_cell.angle_gamma   90.00
#
_symmetry.space_group_name_H-M   'P 1'
#
loop_
_entity.id
_entity.type
_entity.pdbx_description
1 polymer ?
#
loop_
_entity_poly.entity_id
_entity_poly.type
_entity_poly.pdbx_seq_one_letter_code
_entity_poly.pdbx_strand_id
1 'polypeptide(L)'
;MPGSFGTGRREINWDGVPDALSAPNNLPANFFNVNSPRGVIFGTPGTGFQVSATAASGTPVEFGNINPTYPDLFQTFSPQRLFTALGSDIVDVNFFVPGSATPAFTTAFGAVFTDVDL
;
A
#
# COMPACT_ATOMS: atom_id res chain seq x y z
N MET A 1 -20.24 -2.40 0.06
CA MET A 1 -20.74 -1.20 0.77
C MET A 1 -19.69 -0.77 1.79
N PRO A 2 -19.41 0.54 1.92
CA PRO A 2 -18.63 1.09 3.05
C PRO A 2 -19.30 0.79 4.40
N GLY A 3 -18.53 0.82 5.50
CA GLY A 3 -19.03 0.55 6.85
C GLY A 3 -18.33 -0.59 7.59
N SER A 4 -18.73 -0.83 8.84
CA SER A 4 -18.17 -1.92 9.67
C SER A 4 -18.69 -3.29 9.21
N PHE A 5 -17.83 -4.31 9.25
CA PHE A 5 -18.25 -5.70 9.10
C PHE A 5 -18.34 -6.33 10.50
N GLY A 6 -19.40 -7.10 10.76
CA GLY A 6 -19.57 -7.78 12.05
C GLY A 6 -18.58 -8.94 12.26
N THR A 7 -17.99 -9.47 11.19
CA THR A 7 -17.02 -10.58 11.20
C THR A 7 -16.09 -10.50 9.96
N GLY A 8 -15.01 -11.30 9.95
CA GLY A 8 -14.10 -11.46 8.81
C GLY A 8 -12.82 -10.62 8.88
N ARG A 9 -12.00 -10.68 7.83
CA ARG A 9 -10.77 -9.87 7.67
C ARG A 9 -10.88 -8.91 6.49
N ARG A 10 -10.18 -7.78 6.56
CA ARG A 10 -9.93 -6.91 5.41
C ARG A 10 -8.47 -7.03 5.03
N GLU A 11 -8.24 -7.22 3.75
CA GLU A 11 -6.90 -7.41 3.18
C GLU A 11 -6.65 -6.30 2.15
N ILE A 12 -5.42 -5.82 2.00
CA ILE A 12 -5.03 -4.93 0.90
C ILE A 12 -4.01 -5.68 0.07
N ASN A 13 -4.35 -5.96 -1.19
CA ASN A 13 -3.50 -6.70 -2.12
C ASN A 13 -2.83 -5.80 -3.18
N TRP A 14 -2.97 -4.48 -3.07
CA TRP A 14 -2.33 -3.45 -3.92
C TRP A 14 -2.71 -3.46 -5.42
N ASP A 15 -3.17 -4.57 -5.99
CA ASP A 15 -3.55 -4.75 -7.40
C ASP A 15 -4.70 -3.85 -7.85
N GLY A 16 -5.55 -3.44 -6.90
CA GLY A 16 -6.65 -2.51 -7.17
C GLY A 16 -6.23 -1.05 -7.36
N VAL A 17 -4.94 -0.73 -7.23
CA VAL A 17 -4.42 0.63 -7.43
C VAL A 17 -4.16 0.85 -8.93
N PRO A 18 -4.72 1.89 -9.57
CA PRO A 18 -4.45 2.20 -10.97
C PRO A 18 -2.99 2.59 -11.20
N ASP A 19 -2.41 2.27 -12.37
CA ASP A 19 -1.02 2.63 -12.71
C ASP A 19 -0.74 4.15 -12.57
N ALA A 20 -1.73 5.00 -12.87
CA ALA A 20 -1.62 6.45 -12.69
C ALA A 20 -1.44 6.91 -11.21
N LEU A 21 -1.76 6.05 -10.24
CA LEU A 21 -1.57 6.27 -8.80
C LEU A 21 -0.48 5.34 -8.21
N SER A 22 0.39 4.86 -9.07
CA SER A 22 1.49 3.93 -8.76
C SER A 22 2.79 4.51 -9.25
N ALA A 23 3.91 3.86 -8.93
CA ALA A 23 5.23 4.28 -9.34
C ALA A 23 5.26 4.66 -10.83
N PRO A 24 5.78 5.86 -11.16
CA PRO A 24 6.56 6.77 -10.32
C PRO A 24 5.75 7.77 -9.47
N ASN A 25 4.41 7.69 -9.47
CA ASN A 25 3.53 8.58 -8.70
C ASN A 25 3.33 8.08 -7.26
N ASN A 26 3.05 9.00 -6.34
CA ASN A 26 2.65 8.66 -4.97
C ASN A 26 1.19 8.21 -4.93
N LEU A 27 0.89 7.23 -4.08
CA LEU A 27 -0.47 6.85 -3.76
C LEU A 27 -1.05 7.91 -2.79
N PRO A 28 -2.26 8.45 -3.05
CA PRO A 28 -2.95 9.26 -2.06
C PRO A 28 -3.17 8.47 -0.76
N ALA A 29 -2.76 9.04 0.36
CA ALA A 29 -2.81 8.44 1.69
C ALA A 29 -4.17 7.80 2.04
N ASN A 30 -5.26 8.41 1.58
CA ASN A 30 -6.63 8.01 1.86
C ASN A 30 -7.26 7.10 0.77
N PHE A 31 -6.50 6.60 -0.21
CA PHE A 31 -7.03 5.77 -1.29
C PHE A 31 -7.83 4.58 -0.76
N PHE A 32 -7.30 3.88 0.24
CA PHE A 32 -7.96 2.75 0.90
C PHE A 32 -8.94 3.14 2.00
N ASN A 33 -9.27 4.43 2.12
CA ASN A 33 -10.43 4.88 2.87
C ASN A 33 -11.52 5.44 1.95
N VAL A 34 -11.18 6.02 0.80
CA VAL A 34 -12.11 6.72 -0.10
C VAL A 34 -12.41 5.94 -1.38
N ASN A 35 -11.39 5.55 -2.15
CA ASN A 35 -11.56 4.96 -3.49
C ASN A 35 -11.79 3.44 -3.44
N SER A 36 -11.09 2.75 -2.53
CA SER A 36 -11.31 1.34 -2.21
C SER A 36 -11.47 1.19 -0.71
N PRO A 37 -12.64 1.54 -0.13
CA PRO A 37 -12.80 1.69 1.31
C PRO A 37 -12.55 0.38 2.08
N ARG A 38 -11.38 0.32 2.73
CA ARG A 38 -10.94 -0.73 3.66
C ARG A 38 -10.67 -0.18 5.06
N GLY A 39 -10.77 1.15 5.22
CA GLY A 39 -10.72 1.82 6.52
C GLY A 39 -9.30 2.10 7.00
N VAL A 40 -8.37 2.37 6.08
CA VAL A 40 -7.01 2.75 6.43
C VAL A 40 -6.58 4.02 5.71
N ILE A 41 -5.84 4.86 6.42
CA ILE A 41 -5.09 6.00 5.86
C ILE A 41 -3.62 5.76 6.16
N PHE A 42 -2.80 5.74 5.11
CA PHE A 42 -1.35 5.55 5.21
C PHE A 42 -0.64 6.88 5.40
N GLY A 43 0.48 6.87 6.12
CA GLY A 43 1.35 8.01 6.30
C GLY A 43 2.81 7.60 6.39
N THR A 44 3.68 8.60 6.38
CA THR A 44 5.10 8.45 6.68
C THR A 44 5.65 9.83 7.06
N PRO A 45 6.67 9.93 7.92
CA PRO A 45 7.41 11.18 8.10
C PRO A 45 8.26 11.55 6.87
N GLY A 46 8.38 10.65 5.89
CA GLY A 46 9.05 10.89 4.62
C GLY A 46 8.20 11.70 3.62
N THR A 47 8.53 11.58 2.34
CA THR A 47 7.96 12.40 1.24
C THR A 47 6.75 11.77 0.56
N GLY A 48 6.43 10.51 0.86
CA GLY A 48 5.24 9.87 0.31
C GLY A 48 5.15 8.37 0.55
N PHE A 49 4.02 7.81 0.15
CA PHE A 49 3.77 6.38 0.11
C PHE A 49 3.54 5.96 -1.33
N GLN A 50 4.20 4.90 -1.78
CA GLN A 50 4.17 4.48 -3.17
C GLN A 50 3.80 3.00 -3.30
N VAL A 51 3.09 2.67 -4.37
CA VAL A 51 2.82 1.30 -4.80
C VAL A 51 3.63 1.03 -6.06
N SER A 52 4.27 -0.12 -6.17
CA SER A 52 5.09 -0.44 -7.34
C SER A 52 4.26 -0.54 -8.61
N ALA A 53 4.91 -0.35 -9.75
CA ALA A 53 4.24 -0.41 -11.04
C ALA A 53 3.90 -1.86 -11.45
N THR A 54 3.03 -2.01 -12.44
CA THR A 54 2.77 -3.29 -13.12
C THR A 54 3.60 -3.41 -14.39
N ALA A 55 3.77 -4.62 -14.91
CA ALA A 55 4.46 -4.85 -16.18
C ALA A 55 3.77 -4.14 -17.37
N ALA A 56 2.46 -3.90 -17.27
CA ALA A 56 1.68 -3.23 -18.31
C ALA A 56 1.85 -1.69 -18.32
N SER A 57 2.38 -1.12 -17.24
CA SER A 57 2.45 0.33 -17.04
C SER A 57 3.56 1.04 -17.83
N GLY A 58 4.54 0.29 -18.35
CA GLY A 58 5.75 0.84 -18.95
C GLY A 58 6.77 1.41 -17.95
N THR A 59 6.48 1.36 -16.65
CA THR A 59 7.43 1.65 -15.55
C THR A 59 7.96 0.33 -14.99
N PRO A 60 9.24 0.24 -14.57
CA PRO A 60 9.77 -0.97 -13.95
C PRO A 60 8.94 -1.41 -12.74
N VAL A 61 8.63 -2.71 -12.66
CA VAL A 61 7.94 -3.35 -11.52
C VAL A 61 8.80 -3.30 -10.26
N GLU A 62 8.22 -3.65 -9.10
CA GLU A 62 8.98 -3.91 -7.86
C GLU A 62 9.95 -2.79 -7.48
N PHE A 63 9.56 -1.53 -7.74
CA PHE A 63 10.37 -0.35 -7.49
C PHE A 63 11.70 -0.30 -8.27
N GLY A 64 11.77 -0.95 -9.43
CA GLY A 64 12.89 -0.82 -10.37
C GLY A 64 13.15 0.62 -10.81
N ASN A 65 12.16 1.50 -10.68
CA ASN A 65 12.29 2.95 -10.90
C ASN A 65 13.10 3.67 -9.80
N ILE A 66 13.21 3.08 -8.60
CA ILE A 66 14.02 3.57 -7.48
C ILE A 66 15.41 2.94 -7.55
N ASN A 67 15.48 1.63 -7.75
CA ASN A 67 16.73 0.92 -7.97
C ASN A 67 16.53 -0.20 -9.00
N PRO A 68 17.24 -0.16 -10.13
CA PRO A 68 17.06 -1.14 -11.21
C PRO A 68 17.39 -2.60 -10.81
N THR A 69 18.05 -2.85 -9.68
CA THR A 69 18.33 -4.22 -9.21
C THR A 69 17.20 -4.83 -8.38
N TYR A 70 16.22 -4.05 -7.92
CA TYR A 70 15.14 -4.56 -7.07
C TYR A 70 14.26 -5.65 -7.69
N PRO A 71 13.93 -5.61 -9.00
CA PRO A 71 13.16 -6.69 -9.61
C PRO A 71 13.84 -8.08 -9.58
N ASP A 72 15.15 -8.13 -9.35
CA ASP A 72 15.89 -9.40 -9.21
C ASP A 72 15.91 -9.91 -7.76
N LEU A 73 15.54 -9.08 -6.79
CA LEU A 73 15.65 -9.34 -5.35
C LEU A 73 14.29 -9.50 -4.68
N PHE A 74 13.38 -8.57 -4.96
CA PHE A 74 12.08 -8.53 -4.30
C PHE A 74 11.16 -9.64 -4.81
N GLN A 75 10.41 -10.23 -3.89
CA GLN A 75 9.34 -11.18 -4.21
C GLN A 75 8.01 -10.69 -3.69
N THR A 76 6.99 -10.62 -4.55
CA THR A 76 5.63 -10.23 -4.13
C THR A 76 4.92 -11.38 -3.41
N PHE A 77 4.36 -11.12 -2.23
CA PHE A 77 3.47 -12.08 -1.54
C PHE A 77 2.14 -12.29 -2.30
N SER A 78 1.58 -11.20 -2.84
CA SER A 78 0.47 -11.20 -3.79
C SER A 78 0.90 -10.42 -5.02
N PRO A 79 1.27 -11.09 -6.13
CA PRO A 79 1.61 -10.40 -7.37
C PRO A 79 0.45 -9.52 -7.85
N GLN A 80 0.70 -8.35 -8.43
CA GLN A 80 1.99 -7.89 -8.99
C GLN A 80 2.64 -6.73 -8.23
N ARG A 81 2.15 -6.36 -7.05
CA ARG A 81 2.49 -5.05 -6.47
C ARG A 81 3.02 -5.10 -5.03
N LEU A 82 4.00 -4.24 -4.78
CA LEU A 82 4.59 -3.94 -3.49
C LEU A 82 4.19 -2.52 -3.05
N PHE A 83 4.47 -2.19 -1.80
CA PHE A 83 4.32 -0.85 -1.26
C PHE A 83 5.61 -0.42 -0.54
N THR A 84 5.85 0.89 -0.46
CA THR A 84 6.97 1.45 0.30
C THR A 84 6.70 2.88 0.77
N ALA A 85 7.36 3.29 1.86
CA ALA A 85 7.53 4.68 2.23
C ALA A 85 8.72 5.28 1.47
N LEU A 86 8.62 6.54 1.08
CA LEU A 86 9.69 7.29 0.42
C LEU A 86 10.33 8.26 1.40
N GLY A 87 11.66 8.29 1.44
CA GLY A 87 12.41 9.20 2.31
C GLY A 87 12.29 8.89 3.81
N SER A 88 11.86 7.67 4.17
CA SER A 88 11.70 7.17 5.54
C SER A 88 11.50 5.65 5.50
N ASP A 89 11.88 4.95 6.57
CA ASP A 89 11.58 3.54 6.83
C ASP A 89 10.29 3.34 7.67
N ILE A 90 9.67 4.43 8.11
CA ILE A 90 8.43 4.41 8.91
C ILE A 90 7.19 4.48 8.00
N VAL A 91 6.27 3.54 8.19
CA VAL A 91 4.91 3.55 7.64
C VAL A 91 3.90 3.71 8.77
N ASP A 92 3.16 4.81 8.77
CA ASP A 92 2.05 5.03 9.69
C ASP A 92 0.77 4.44 9.11
N VAL A 93 0.01 3.71 9.93
CA VAL A 93 -1.28 3.11 9.54
C VAL A 93 -2.35 3.55 10.53
N ASN A 94 -3.28 4.40 10.07
CA ASN A 94 -4.39 4.90 10.86
C ASN A 94 -5.70 4.23 10.44
N PHE A 95 -6.44 3.67 11.41
CA PHE A 95 -7.67 2.91 11.17
C PHE A 95 -8.94 3.76 11.34
N PHE A 96 -9.88 3.56 10.42
CA PHE A 96 -11.16 4.26 10.36
C PHE A 96 -12.29 3.29 10.03
N VAL A 97 -13.53 3.67 10.36
CA VAL A 97 -14.69 3.01 9.77
C VAL A 97 -14.63 3.26 8.26
N PRO A 98 -14.63 2.22 7.40
CA PRO A 98 -14.35 2.39 5.97
C PRO A 98 -15.27 3.40 5.30
N GLY A 99 -14.69 4.34 4.56
CA GLY A 99 -15.45 5.38 3.85
C GLY A 99 -15.84 6.56 4.73
N SER A 100 -15.29 6.66 5.95
CA SER A 100 -15.63 7.72 6.89
C SER A 100 -14.38 8.34 7.53
N ALA A 101 -14.58 9.46 8.24
CA ALA A 101 -13.56 10.09 9.07
C ALA A 101 -13.58 9.59 10.53
N THR A 102 -14.44 8.61 10.87
CA THR A 102 -14.57 8.09 12.23
C THR A 102 -13.43 7.14 12.55
N PRO A 103 -12.55 7.43 13.52
CA PRO A 103 -11.48 6.52 13.93
C PRO A 103 -12.05 5.18 14.40
N ALA A 104 -11.35 4.10 14.09
CA ALA A 104 -11.75 2.75 14.47
C ALA A 104 -10.64 2.05 15.24
N PHE A 105 -11.03 1.20 16.20
CA PHE A 105 -10.13 0.25 16.81
C PHE A 105 -9.92 -0.96 15.89
N THR A 106 -8.71 -1.50 15.89
CA THR A 106 -8.42 -2.81 15.29
C THR A 106 -8.09 -3.81 16.39
N THR A 107 -8.56 -5.05 16.25
CA THR A 107 -8.22 -6.14 17.18
C THR A 107 -6.88 -6.81 16.83
N ALA A 108 -6.43 -6.68 15.57
CA ALA A 108 -5.15 -7.19 15.10
C ALA A 108 -4.71 -6.44 13.83
N PHE A 109 -3.41 -6.35 13.61
CA PHE A 109 -2.81 -5.84 12.38
C PHE A 109 -1.64 -6.73 11.98
N GLY A 110 -1.47 -6.93 10.67
CA GLY A 110 -0.34 -7.65 10.09
C GLY A 110 0.07 -7.00 8.79
N ALA A 111 1.38 -6.97 8.55
CA ALA A 111 1.99 -6.55 7.31
C ALA A 111 3.02 -7.62 6.88
N VAL A 112 3.20 -7.77 5.58
CA VAL A 112 4.19 -8.68 5.01
C VAL A 112 5.19 -7.82 4.25
N PHE A 113 6.45 -7.91 4.66
CA PHE A 113 7.58 -7.30 3.98
C PHE A 113 8.36 -8.38 3.25
N THR A 114 8.97 -8.01 2.12
CA THR A 114 9.82 -8.88 1.32
C THR A 114 11.26 -8.37 1.39
N ASP A 115 12.22 -9.25 1.12
CA ASP A 115 13.65 -8.92 1.09
C ASP A 115 14.14 -8.25 2.39
N VAL A 116 13.87 -8.93 3.50
CA VAL A 116 14.32 -8.49 4.83
C VAL A 116 15.70 -9.07 5.10
N ASP A 117 16.73 -8.26 4.89
CA ASP A 117 18.11 -8.59 5.21
C ASP A 117 18.50 -8.16 6.65
N LEU A 118 19.58 -8.77 7.17
CA LEU A 118 20.13 -8.53 8.52
C LEU A 118 21.19 -7.41 8.54
#